data_AF-A0A958WH53-F1
#
_entry.id   AF-A0A958WH53-F1
#
_cell.length_a   1.000
_cell.length_b   1.000
_cell.length_c   1.000
_cell.angle_alpha   90.00
_cell.angle_beta   90.00
_cell.angle_gamma   90.00
#
_symmetry.space_group_name_H-M   'P 1'
#
loop_
_entity.id
_entity.type
_entity.pdbx_description
1 polymer ?
#
loop_
_entity_poly.entity_id
_entity_poly.type
_entity_poly.pdbx_seq_one_letter_code
_entity_poly.pdbx_strand_id
1 'polypeptide(L)'
;MMKKAIIVLSMAAVLGACDFNPQEKEKLRSEVDSLKTELLNNQEMANTLQQVGILMDSIDASRNVLRTSMLEGTSYDEYTRRMEELKGHVKRTQAKISELEESVKSSKSAAHSYASALKKLKAELHSRNEELAVLQSQVDRFRNENENLVHTVDLQKAELADKLQQLSASQQEIANLELNINQMVAQSKIDEAEAYFLRAEAMEMVAERTHFAPRKKKASRKEALELYRLASFYGKEEAKPKIEELEEKI
;
A
#
# COMPACT_ATOMS: atom_id res chain seq x y z
N MET A 1 6.01 -113.71 -28.82
CA MET A 1 5.97 -112.64 -27.79
C MET A 1 6.84 -111.41 -28.11
N MET A 2 7.58 -111.35 -29.24
CA MET A 2 8.45 -110.19 -29.56
C MET A 2 7.76 -108.96 -30.16
N LYS A 3 6.53 -109.06 -30.68
CA LYS A 3 5.83 -107.93 -31.34
C LYS A 3 5.20 -106.92 -30.37
N LYS A 4 4.98 -107.28 -29.10
CA LYS A 4 4.41 -106.38 -28.08
C LYS A 4 5.47 -105.52 -27.37
N ALA A 5 6.74 -105.91 -27.43
CA ALA A 5 7.84 -105.15 -26.81
C ALA A 5 8.25 -103.92 -27.64
N ILE A 6 8.13 -103.98 -28.97
CA ILE A 6 8.56 -102.91 -29.87
C ILE A 6 7.62 -101.68 -29.80
N ILE A 7 6.32 -101.90 -29.58
CA ILE A 7 5.32 -100.82 -29.50
C ILE A 7 5.39 -100.06 -28.17
N VAL A 8 5.76 -100.74 -27.08
CA VAL A 8 5.95 -100.09 -25.77
C VAL A 8 7.26 -99.28 -25.75
N LEU A 9 8.28 -99.71 -26.48
CA LEU A 9 9.55 -99.00 -26.58
C LEU A 9 9.46 -97.73 -27.45
N SER A 10 8.64 -97.72 -28.49
CA SER A 10 8.41 -96.52 -29.32
C SER A 10 7.56 -95.45 -28.61
N MET A 11 6.70 -95.83 -27.66
CA MET A 11 5.85 -94.89 -26.92
C MET A 11 6.57 -94.26 -25.72
N ALA A 12 7.55 -94.97 -25.13
CA ALA A 12 8.45 -94.41 -24.11
C ALA A 12 9.48 -93.42 -24.70
N ALA A 13 9.89 -93.61 -25.96
CA ALA A 13 10.82 -92.71 -26.64
C ALA A 13 10.20 -91.33 -26.99
N VAL A 14 8.88 -91.25 -27.19
CA VAL A 14 8.20 -89.98 -27.50
C VAL A 14 7.95 -89.14 -26.24
N LEU A 15 7.83 -89.75 -25.06
CA LEU A 15 7.71 -89.04 -23.78
C LEU A 15 9.06 -88.59 -23.20
N GLY A 16 10.18 -89.19 -23.64
CA GLY A 16 11.54 -88.73 -23.33
C GLY A 16 12.09 -87.66 -24.27
N ALA A 17 11.39 -87.35 -25.37
CA ALA A 17 11.82 -86.36 -26.38
C ALA A 17 11.26 -84.94 -26.15
N CYS A 18 10.47 -84.73 -25.07
CA CYS A 18 10.20 -83.40 -24.54
C CYS A 18 11.23 -83.00 -23.47
N ASP A 19 12.48 -83.44 -23.63
CA ASP A 19 13.60 -82.92 -22.85
C ASP A 19 13.92 -81.53 -23.41
N PHE A 20 13.20 -80.53 -22.89
CA PHE A 20 13.53 -79.12 -23.11
C PHE A 20 15.01 -78.95 -22.83
N ASN A 21 15.76 -78.59 -23.87
CA ASN A 21 17.19 -78.42 -23.84
C ASN A 21 17.52 -77.53 -22.62
N PRO A 22 18.27 -78.01 -21.60
CA PRO A 22 18.42 -77.30 -20.33
C PRO A 22 19.00 -75.89 -20.52
N GLN A 23 19.79 -75.68 -21.57
CA GLN A 23 20.31 -74.38 -21.98
C GLN A 23 19.23 -73.40 -22.48
N GLU A 24 18.19 -73.86 -23.17
CA GLU A 24 17.07 -72.98 -23.59
C GLU A 24 16.21 -72.59 -22.40
N LYS A 25 15.95 -73.52 -21.48
CA LYS A 25 15.21 -73.24 -20.25
C LYS A 25 15.92 -72.23 -19.36
N GLU A 26 17.25 -72.29 -19.31
CA GLU A 26 18.08 -71.34 -18.56
C GLU A 26 18.14 -69.97 -19.24
N LYS A 27 18.25 -69.92 -20.58
CA LYS A 27 18.13 -68.67 -21.36
C LYS A 27 16.75 -68.02 -21.19
N LEU A 28 15.67 -68.77 -21.35
CA LEU A 28 14.30 -68.30 -21.14
C LEU A 28 14.08 -67.79 -19.71
N ARG A 29 14.65 -68.45 -18.70
CA ARG A 29 14.62 -67.95 -17.32
C ARG A 29 15.37 -66.63 -17.18
N SER A 30 16.57 -66.52 -17.74
CA SER A 30 17.35 -65.28 -17.71
C SER A 30 16.65 -64.12 -18.42
N GLU A 31 15.96 -64.39 -19.54
CA GLU A 31 15.16 -63.39 -20.26
C GLU A 31 13.93 -62.98 -19.46
N VAL A 32 13.21 -63.93 -18.86
CA VAL A 32 12.06 -63.63 -18.00
C VAL A 32 12.47 -62.81 -16.77
N ASP A 33 13.61 -63.13 -16.15
CA ASP A 33 14.12 -62.39 -15.00
C ASP A 33 14.61 -60.98 -15.41
N SER A 34 15.24 -60.84 -16.57
CA SER A 34 15.60 -59.54 -17.15
C SER A 34 14.36 -58.71 -17.44
N LEU A 35 13.35 -59.28 -18.11
CA LEU A 35 12.09 -58.61 -18.46
C LEU A 35 11.29 -58.22 -17.21
N LYS A 36 11.28 -59.05 -16.17
CA LYS A 36 10.67 -58.69 -14.87
C LYS A 36 11.35 -57.49 -14.23
N THR A 37 12.68 -57.47 -14.25
CA THR A 37 13.46 -56.36 -13.69
C THR A 37 13.21 -55.06 -14.48
N GLU A 38 13.15 -55.16 -15.81
CA GLU A 38 12.84 -54.04 -16.68
C GLU A 38 11.40 -53.53 -16.53
N LEU A 39 10.42 -54.43 -16.35
CA LEU A 39 9.03 -54.08 -16.08
C LEU A 39 8.90 -53.33 -14.74
N LEU A 40 9.56 -53.83 -13.69
CA LEU A 40 9.56 -53.19 -12.37
C LEU A 40 10.15 -51.77 -12.43
N ASN A 41 11.31 -51.62 -13.09
CA ASN A 41 11.95 -50.31 -13.27
C ASN A 41 11.08 -49.34 -14.07
N ASN A 42 10.42 -49.82 -15.13
CA ASN A 42 9.50 -48.99 -15.93
C ASN A 42 8.27 -48.58 -15.12
N GLN A 43 7.72 -49.47 -14.28
CA GLN A 43 6.57 -49.18 -13.45
C GLN A 43 6.91 -48.16 -12.35
N GLU A 44 8.07 -48.28 -11.73
CA GLU A 44 8.58 -47.30 -10.76
C GLU A 44 8.79 -45.92 -11.38
N MET A 45 9.41 -45.86 -12.57
CA MET A 45 9.59 -44.60 -13.29
C MET A 45 8.28 -43.95 -13.72
N ALA A 46 7.30 -44.74 -14.17
CA ALA A 46 5.96 -44.25 -14.50
C ALA A 46 5.28 -43.63 -13.26
N ASN A 47 5.39 -44.28 -12.11
CA ASN A 47 4.85 -43.77 -10.84
C ASN A 47 5.53 -42.45 -10.44
N THR A 48 6.86 -42.36 -10.54
CA THR A 48 7.58 -41.14 -10.18
C THR A 48 7.26 -39.99 -11.15
N LEU A 49 7.10 -40.26 -12.44
CA LEU A 49 6.61 -39.26 -13.42
C LEU A 49 5.21 -38.75 -13.07
N GLN A 50 4.29 -39.64 -12.68
CA GLN A 50 2.96 -39.23 -12.23
C GLN A 50 3.05 -38.35 -10.98
N GLN A 51 3.91 -38.70 -10.01
CA GLN A 51 4.12 -37.87 -8.83
C GLN A 51 4.71 -36.49 -9.16
N VAL A 52 5.63 -36.41 -10.14
CA VAL A 52 6.14 -35.13 -10.64
C VAL A 52 5.01 -34.32 -11.27
N GLY A 53 4.13 -34.95 -12.05
CA GLY A 53 2.94 -34.29 -12.62
C GLY A 53 2.04 -33.66 -11.54
N ILE A 54 1.70 -34.43 -10.50
CA ILE A 54 0.88 -33.93 -9.37
C ILE A 54 1.55 -32.74 -8.67
N LEU A 55 2.88 -32.79 -8.51
CA LEU A 55 3.62 -31.68 -7.90
C LEU A 55 3.67 -30.45 -8.82
N MET A 56 3.80 -30.63 -10.14
CA MET A 56 3.69 -29.54 -11.12
C MET A 56 2.30 -28.89 -11.08
N ASP A 57 1.23 -29.69 -11.03
CA ASP A 57 -0.14 -29.17 -10.90
C ASP A 57 -0.32 -28.39 -9.59
N SER A 58 0.27 -28.87 -8.51
CA SER A 58 0.25 -28.17 -7.20
C SER A 58 1.00 -26.83 -7.26
N ILE A 59 2.12 -26.78 -8.00
CA ILE A 59 2.88 -25.55 -8.24
C ILE A 59 2.06 -24.56 -9.07
N ASP A 60 1.38 -25.05 -10.11
CA ASP A 60 0.53 -24.22 -10.95
C ASP A 60 -0.67 -23.66 -10.18
N ALA A 61 -1.35 -24.48 -9.38
CA ALA A 61 -2.43 -24.04 -8.49
C ALA A 61 -1.96 -22.96 -7.51
N SER A 62 -0.85 -23.20 -6.82
CA SER A 62 -0.29 -22.26 -5.84
C SER A 62 0.14 -20.94 -6.48
N ARG A 63 0.76 -20.99 -7.67
CA ARG A 63 1.18 -19.81 -8.42
C ARG A 63 -0.01 -18.98 -8.88
N ASN A 64 -1.08 -19.63 -9.35
CA ASN A 64 -2.30 -18.92 -9.74
C ASN A 64 -2.94 -18.21 -8.55
N VAL A 65 -2.99 -18.87 -7.40
CA VAL A 65 -3.47 -18.23 -6.17
C VAL A 65 -2.59 -17.04 -5.78
N LEU A 66 -1.27 -17.14 -5.85
CA LEU A 66 -0.37 -16.01 -5.58
C LEU A 66 -0.60 -14.83 -6.53
N ARG A 67 -0.84 -15.08 -7.81
CA ARG A 67 -1.19 -14.02 -8.78
C ARG A 67 -2.50 -13.33 -8.43
N THR A 68 -3.55 -14.10 -8.17
CA THR A 68 -4.84 -13.55 -7.78
C THR A 68 -4.74 -12.78 -6.46
N SER A 69 -4.03 -13.33 -5.48
CA SER A 69 -3.80 -12.71 -4.17
C SER A 69 -3.04 -11.38 -4.26
N MET A 70 -2.17 -11.23 -5.26
CA MET A 70 -1.47 -9.98 -5.55
C MET A 70 -2.41 -8.93 -6.17
N LEU A 71 -3.34 -9.36 -7.03
CA LEU A 71 -4.33 -8.47 -7.66
C LEU A 71 -5.44 -8.03 -6.69
N GLU A 72 -5.89 -8.93 -5.82
CA GLU A 72 -6.99 -8.71 -4.88
C GLU A 72 -6.55 -8.02 -3.58
N GLY A 73 -5.24 -7.88 -3.34
CA GLY A 73 -4.69 -7.16 -2.19
C GLY A 73 -4.71 -7.98 -0.88
N THR A 74 -4.00 -9.10 -0.86
CA THR A 74 -3.77 -9.89 0.36
C THR A 74 -2.69 -9.32 1.28
N SER A 75 -2.63 -9.76 2.54
CA SER A 75 -1.57 -9.34 3.46
C SER A 75 -0.21 -9.90 3.04
N TYR A 76 0.85 -9.12 3.29
CA TYR A 76 2.23 -9.50 2.97
C TYR A 76 2.66 -10.82 3.65
N ASP A 77 2.22 -11.04 4.89
CA ASP A 77 2.57 -12.24 5.65
C ASP A 77 1.98 -13.50 5.01
N GLU A 78 0.72 -13.42 4.57
CA GLU A 78 0.04 -14.54 3.90
C GLU A 78 0.68 -14.83 2.54
N TYR A 79 1.06 -13.78 1.80
CA TYR A 79 1.79 -13.94 0.54
C TYR A 79 3.15 -14.61 0.76
N THR A 80 3.93 -14.12 1.73
CA THR A 80 5.26 -14.66 2.07
C THR A 80 5.18 -16.13 2.47
N ARG A 81 4.19 -16.49 3.30
CA ARG A 81 3.95 -17.87 3.71
C ARG A 81 3.67 -18.77 2.50
N ARG A 82 2.76 -18.37 1.62
CA ARG A 82 2.42 -19.12 0.40
C ARG A 82 3.58 -19.23 -0.58
N MET A 83 4.40 -18.19 -0.68
CA MET A 83 5.61 -18.19 -1.50
C MET A 83 6.64 -19.19 -0.97
N GLU A 84 6.81 -19.29 0.35
CA GLU A 84 7.71 -20.27 0.97
C GLU A 84 7.22 -21.71 0.79
N GLU A 85 5.92 -21.94 0.98
CA GLU A 85 5.28 -23.22 0.69
C GLU A 85 5.53 -23.64 -0.78
N LEU A 86 5.35 -22.71 -1.72
CA LEU A 86 5.58 -22.93 -3.14
C LEU A 86 7.05 -23.22 -3.48
N LYS A 87 8.01 -22.49 -2.89
CA LYS A 87 9.44 -22.81 -3.00
C LYS A 87 9.73 -24.23 -2.50
N GLY A 88 9.06 -24.67 -1.44
CA GLY A 88 9.12 -26.03 -0.94
C GLY A 88 8.59 -27.08 -1.94
N HIS A 89 7.50 -26.78 -2.64
CA HIS A 89 6.99 -27.65 -3.72
C HIS A 89 7.97 -27.74 -4.90
N VAL A 90 8.49 -26.61 -5.36
CA VAL A 90 9.51 -26.53 -6.43
C VAL A 90 10.72 -27.40 -6.10
N LYS A 91 11.29 -27.24 -4.89
CA LYS A 91 12.47 -28.01 -4.46
C LYS A 91 12.20 -29.52 -4.48
N ARG A 92 11.03 -29.95 -4.02
CA ARG A 92 10.62 -31.36 -4.06
C ARG A 92 10.47 -31.87 -5.49
N THR A 93 9.89 -31.09 -6.39
CA THR A 93 9.77 -31.49 -7.79
C THR A 93 11.13 -31.57 -8.46
N GLN A 94 12.02 -30.62 -8.19
CA GLN A 94 13.38 -30.62 -8.72
C GLN A 94 14.15 -31.88 -8.29
N ALA A 95 14.06 -32.25 -7.01
CA ALA A 95 14.68 -33.47 -6.49
C ALA A 95 14.17 -34.73 -7.21
N LYS A 96 12.84 -34.87 -7.39
CA LYS A 96 12.26 -36.02 -8.09
C LYS A 96 12.59 -36.07 -9.58
N ILE A 97 12.68 -34.92 -10.24
CA ILE A 97 13.14 -34.85 -11.64
C ILE A 97 14.61 -35.30 -11.72
N SER A 98 15.46 -34.89 -10.77
CA SER A 98 16.86 -35.35 -10.73
C SER A 98 16.99 -36.85 -10.46
N GLU A 99 16.17 -37.40 -9.56
CA GLU A 99 16.11 -38.84 -9.29
C GLU A 99 15.65 -39.64 -10.52
N LEU A 100 14.64 -39.13 -11.24
CA LEU A 100 14.21 -39.71 -12.52
C LEU A 100 15.30 -39.61 -13.58
N GLU A 101 16.01 -38.50 -13.69
CA GLU A 101 17.12 -38.34 -14.65
C GLU A 101 18.21 -39.39 -14.39
N GLU A 102 18.56 -39.65 -13.13
CA GLU A 102 19.56 -40.64 -12.77
C GLU A 102 19.08 -42.07 -13.05
N SER A 103 17.83 -42.37 -12.68
CA SER A 103 17.19 -43.65 -12.96
C SER A 103 17.13 -43.94 -14.47
N VAL A 104 16.78 -42.94 -15.28
CA VAL A 104 16.72 -43.03 -16.74
C VAL A 104 18.11 -43.25 -17.36
N LYS A 105 19.16 -42.59 -16.85
CA LYS A 105 20.54 -42.83 -17.32
C LYS A 105 21.02 -44.25 -17.03
N SER A 106 20.61 -44.82 -15.90
CA SER A 106 21.00 -46.18 -15.50
C SER A 106 20.32 -47.28 -16.33
N SER A 107 19.20 -46.97 -17.02
CA SER A 107 18.41 -47.92 -17.82
C SER A 107 18.46 -47.61 -19.32
N LYS A 108 19.10 -48.50 -20.10
CA LYS A 108 19.29 -48.34 -21.55
C LYS A 108 17.98 -48.24 -22.35
N SER A 109 16.96 -49.01 -21.98
CA SER A 109 15.66 -49.01 -22.69
C SER A 109 14.78 -47.83 -22.27
N ALA A 110 14.83 -47.47 -20.99
CA ALA A 110 14.04 -46.38 -20.45
C ALA A 110 14.59 -44.98 -20.86
N ALA A 111 15.89 -44.90 -21.18
CA ALA A 111 16.53 -43.73 -21.77
C ALA A 111 15.85 -43.23 -23.04
N HIS A 112 15.38 -44.12 -23.92
CA HIS A 112 14.68 -43.72 -25.14
C HIS A 112 13.23 -43.30 -24.89
N SER A 113 12.53 -43.95 -23.95
CA SER A 113 11.10 -43.72 -23.74
C SER A 113 10.79 -42.47 -22.91
N TYR A 114 11.68 -42.05 -22.01
CA TYR A 114 11.36 -41.00 -21.03
C TYR A 114 12.20 -39.72 -21.13
N ALA A 115 13.28 -39.71 -21.92
CA ALA A 115 14.18 -38.55 -22.02
C ALA A 115 13.48 -37.27 -22.51
N SER A 116 12.56 -37.38 -23.48
CA SER A 116 11.82 -36.23 -24.01
C SER A 116 10.85 -35.63 -22.97
N ALA A 117 10.15 -36.49 -22.23
CA ALA A 117 9.24 -36.08 -21.16
C ALA A 117 9.99 -35.39 -20.02
N LEU A 118 11.14 -35.93 -19.60
CA LEU A 118 11.99 -35.30 -18.58
C LEU A 118 12.52 -33.94 -19.00
N LYS A 119 13.00 -33.84 -20.25
CA LYS A 119 13.46 -32.56 -20.80
C LYS A 119 12.36 -31.50 -20.77
N LYS A 120 11.12 -31.90 -21.11
CA LYS A 120 9.96 -31.02 -21.07
C LYS A 120 9.62 -30.59 -19.63
N LEU A 121 9.52 -31.53 -18.69
CA LEU A 121 9.25 -31.23 -17.27
C LEU A 121 10.29 -30.30 -16.66
N LYS A 122 11.57 -30.48 -17.01
CA LYS A 122 12.66 -29.60 -16.57
C LYS A 122 12.53 -28.19 -17.12
N ALA A 123 12.19 -28.06 -18.40
CA ALA A 123 11.97 -26.76 -19.02
C ALA A 123 10.75 -26.04 -18.41
N GLU A 124 9.65 -26.77 -18.17
CA GLU A 124 8.45 -26.25 -17.51
C GLU A 124 8.75 -25.78 -16.08
N LEU A 125 9.41 -26.61 -15.27
CA LEU A 125 9.81 -26.23 -13.91
C LEU A 125 10.74 -25.01 -13.91
N HIS A 126 11.67 -24.93 -14.85
CA HIS A 126 12.56 -23.78 -14.97
C HIS A 126 11.77 -22.50 -15.28
N SER A 127 10.86 -22.55 -16.25
CA SER A 127 9.97 -21.43 -16.56
C SER A 127 9.11 -21.01 -15.36
N ARG A 128 8.60 -21.97 -14.58
CA ARG A 128 7.86 -21.65 -13.34
C ARG A 128 8.73 -20.97 -12.29
N ASN A 129 10.00 -21.35 -12.17
CA ASN A 129 10.94 -20.69 -11.26
C ASN A 129 11.23 -19.25 -11.68
N GLU A 130 11.37 -18.98 -12.97
CA GLU A 130 11.53 -17.62 -13.48
C GLU A 130 10.30 -16.76 -13.18
N GLU A 131 9.09 -17.29 -13.45
CA GLU A 131 7.84 -16.61 -13.11
C GLU A 131 7.74 -16.30 -11.60
N LEU A 132 8.22 -17.21 -10.75
CA LEU A 132 8.23 -17.00 -9.29
C LEU A 132 9.22 -15.92 -8.86
N ALA A 133 10.40 -15.85 -9.48
CA ALA A 133 11.36 -14.79 -9.21
C ALA A 133 10.79 -13.40 -9.58
N VAL A 134 10.05 -13.32 -10.69
CA VAL A 134 9.36 -12.09 -11.11
C VAL A 134 8.29 -11.70 -10.09
N LEU A 135 7.45 -12.64 -9.66
CA LEU A 135 6.41 -12.42 -8.65
C LEU A 135 6.99 -11.94 -7.32
N GLN A 136 8.09 -12.55 -6.86
CA GLN A 136 8.80 -12.12 -5.66
C GLN A 136 9.29 -10.67 -5.78
N SER A 137 9.93 -10.34 -6.90
CA SER A 137 10.43 -8.98 -7.17
C SER A 137 9.31 -7.94 -7.20
N GLN A 138 8.16 -8.27 -7.81
CA GLN A 138 6.99 -7.39 -7.81
C GLN A 138 6.46 -7.12 -6.41
N VAL A 139 6.39 -8.15 -5.56
CA VAL A 139 5.93 -7.97 -4.17
C VAL A 139 6.91 -7.15 -3.34
N ASP A 140 8.21 -7.38 -3.48
CA ASP A 140 9.22 -6.59 -2.78
C ASP A 140 9.17 -5.11 -3.22
N ARG A 141 8.93 -4.87 -4.52
CA ARG A 141 8.70 -3.53 -5.06
C ARG A 141 7.45 -2.87 -4.47
N PHE A 142 6.30 -3.55 -4.50
CA PHE A 142 5.06 -2.99 -3.95
C PHE A 142 5.14 -2.75 -2.45
N ARG A 143 5.87 -3.60 -1.72
CA ARG A 143 6.15 -3.39 -0.30
C ARG A 143 6.92 -2.08 -0.08
N ASN A 144 8.01 -1.87 -0.81
CA ASN A 144 8.81 -0.64 -0.69
C ASN A 144 8.01 0.60 -1.10
N GLU A 145 7.22 0.52 -2.17
CA GLU A 145 6.32 1.60 -2.59
C GLU A 145 5.29 1.93 -1.51
N ASN A 146 4.67 0.92 -0.88
CA ASN A 146 3.72 1.11 0.20
C ASN A 146 4.37 1.70 1.46
N GLU A 147 5.56 1.24 1.86
CA GLU A 147 6.29 1.80 3.01
C GLU A 147 6.62 3.29 2.78
N ASN A 148 7.05 3.66 1.57
CA ASN A 148 7.29 5.05 1.19
C ASN A 148 6.01 5.90 1.18
N LEU A 149 4.91 5.34 0.69
CA LEU A 149 3.61 6.03 0.70
C LEU A 149 3.12 6.27 2.12
N VAL A 150 3.26 5.29 3.03
CA VAL A 150 2.93 5.45 4.46
C VAL A 150 3.75 6.59 5.06
N HIS A 151 5.06 6.62 4.82
CA HIS A 151 5.92 7.68 5.33
C HIS A 151 5.51 9.06 4.78
N THR A 152 5.19 9.15 3.50
CA THR A 152 4.73 10.39 2.86
C THR A 152 3.41 10.87 3.47
N VAL A 153 2.47 9.95 3.70
CA VAL A 153 1.18 10.28 4.34
C VAL A 153 1.39 10.78 5.77
N ASP A 154 2.30 10.18 6.53
CA ASP A 154 2.60 10.62 7.89
C ASP A 154 3.23 12.01 7.94
N LEU A 155 4.15 12.31 7.00
CA LEU A 155 4.70 13.66 6.84
C LEU A 155 3.62 14.68 6.49
N GLN A 156 2.73 14.35 5.54
CA GLN A 156 1.62 15.22 5.15
C GLN A 156 0.63 15.46 6.31
N LYS A 157 0.35 14.44 7.13
CA LYS A 157 -0.47 14.59 8.34
C LYS A 157 0.16 15.54 9.34
N ALA A 158 1.47 15.41 9.57
CA ALA A 158 2.20 16.30 10.47
C ALA A 158 2.20 17.75 9.97
N GLU A 159 2.43 17.97 8.68
CA GLU A 159 2.37 19.29 8.06
C GLU A 159 0.96 19.91 8.15
N LEU A 160 -0.08 19.10 7.92
CA LEU A 160 -1.46 19.57 8.04
C LEU A 160 -1.80 19.98 9.48
N ALA A 161 -1.33 19.21 10.47
CA ALA A 161 -1.53 19.54 11.89
C ALA A 161 -0.85 20.87 12.27
N ASP A 162 0.38 21.08 11.82
CA ASP A 162 1.11 22.34 12.03
C ASP A 162 0.39 23.53 11.39
N LYS A 163 -0.06 23.37 10.13
CA LYS A 163 -0.84 24.40 9.42
C LYS A 163 -2.16 24.73 10.12
N LEU A 164 -2.86 23.73 10.66
CA LEU A 164 -4.08 23.95 11.43
C LEU A 164 -3.80 24.74 12.72
N GLN A 165 -2.70 24.46 13.41
CA GLN A 165 -2.29 25.19 14.59
C GLN A 165 -1.93 26.66 14.25
N GLN A 166 -1.19 26.88 13.16
CA GLN A 166 -0.86 28.22 12.67
C GLN A 166 -2.12 29.02 12.30
N LEU A 167 -3.07 28.41 11.59
CA LEU A 167 -4.35 29.05 11.25
C LEU A 167 -5.13 29.45 12.50
N SER A 168 -5.19 28.56 13.51
CA SER A 168 -5.86 28.88 14.78
C SER A 168 -5.18 30.05 15.51
N ALA A 169 -3.85 30.12 15.49
CA ALA A 169 -3.11 31.23 16.09
C ALA A 169 -3.36 32.55 15.34
N SER A 170 -3.31 32.54 14.00
CA SER A 170 -3.63 33.71 13.19
C SER A 170 -5.06 34.21 13.39
N GLN A 171 -6.03 33.30 13.54
CA GLN A 171 -7.42 33.68 13.82
C GLN A 171 -7.56 34.40 15.17
N GLN A 172 -6.86 33.93 16.21
CA GLN A 172 -6.83 34.61 17.51
C GLN A 172 -6.15 35.98 17.43
N GLU A 173 -5.06 36.08 16.66
CA GLU A 173 -4.36 37.35 16.46
C GLU A 173 -5.25 38.38 15.73
N ILE A 174 -5.96 37.95 14.68
CA ILE A 174 -6.93 38.81 13.97
C ILE A 174 -8.01 39.30 14.93
N ALA A 175 -8.60 38.42 15.74
CA ALA A 175 -9.62 38.81 16.71
C ALA A 175 -9.10 39.84 17.73
N ASN A 176 -7.86 39.67 18.21
CA ASN A 176 -7.23 40.62 19.12
C ASN A 176 -6.96 41.98 18.44
N LEU A 177 -6.50 41.97 17.19
CA LEU A 177 -6.27 43.19 16.41
C LEU A 177 -7.58 43.94 16.15
N GLU A 178 -8.66 43.24 15.82
CA GLU A 178 -9.99 43.84 15.65
C GLU A 178 -10.48 44.51 16.94
N LEU A 179 -10.29 43.87 18.10
CA LEU A 179 -10.61 44.48 19.40
C LEU A 179 -9.78 45.74 19.66
N ASN A 180 -8.47 45.68 19.40
CA ASN A 180 -7.58 46.83 19.56
C ASN A 180 -7.97 47.99 18.65
N ILE A 181 -8.29 47.71 17.38
CA ILE A 181 -8.76 48.74 16.42
C ILE A 181 -10.05 49.38 16.92
N ASN A 182 -11.03 48.58 17.36
CA ASN A 182 -12.29 49.11 17.87
C ASN A 182 -12.09 49.98 19.12
N GLN A 183 -11.19 49.58 20.02
CA GLN A 183 -10.83 50.37 21.19
C GLN A 183 -10.14 51.68 20.79
N MET A 184 -9.18 51.64 19.86
CA MET A 184 -8.50 52.84 19.37
C MET A 184 -9.47 53.80 18.69
N VAL A 185 -10.40 53.31 17.88
CA VAL A 185 -11.44 54.14 17.24
C VAL A 185 -12.36 54.77 18.28
N ALA A 186 -12.76 54.03 19.31
CA ALA A 186 -13.56 54.57 20.40
C ALA A 186 -12.80 55.65 21.18
N GLN A 187 -11.53 55.40 21.53
CA GLN A 187 -10.68 56.38 22.22
C GLN A 187 -10.46 57.64 21.37
N SER A 188 -10.16 57.49 20.07
CA SER A 188 -9.98 58.62 19.16
C SER A 188 -11.22 59.51 19.10
N LYS A 189 -12.43 58.94 19.11
CA LYS A 189 -13.68 59.72 19.16
C LYS A 189 -13.81 60.51 20.47
N ILE A 190 -13.45 59.90 21.60
CA ILE A 190 -13.47 60.56 22.91
C ILE A 190 -12.46 61.73 22.92
N ASP A 191 -11.23 61.48 22.47
CA ASP A 191 -10.16 62.47 22.43
C ASP A 191 -10.52 63.64 21.50
N GLU A 192 -11.10 63.37 20.33
CA GLU A 192 -11.62 64.40 19.42
C GLU A 192 -12.73 65.22 20.08
N ALA A 193 -13.70 64.56 20.73
CA ALA A 193 -14.79 65.23 21.42
C ALA A 193 -14.26 66.16 22.54
N GLU A 194 -13.28 65.70 23.31
CA GLU A 194 -12.64 66.46 24.38
C GLU A 194 -11.82 67.63 23.84
N ALA A 195 -11.05 67.43 22.77
CA ALA A 195 -10.28 68.50 22.14
C ALA A 195 -11.17 69.64 21.62
N TYR A 196 -12.31 69.29 20.97
CA TYR A 196 -13.28 70.29 20.54
C TYR A 196 -13.91 71.02 21.72
N PHE A 197 -14.25 70.30 22.80
CA PHE A 197 -14.84 70.88 24.00
C PHE A 197 -13.89 71.87 24.69
N LEU A 198 -12.64 71.47 24.94
CA LEU A 198 -11.62 72.33 25.55
C LEU A 198 -11.34 73.58 24.70
N ARG A 199 -11.33 73.42 23.37
CA ARG A 199 -11.17 74.57 22.45
C ARG A 199 -12.38 75.51 22.52
N ALA A 200 -13.59 74.98 22.67
CA ALA A 200 -14.81 75.77 22.84
C ALA A 200 -14.78 76.57 24.15
N GLU A 201 -14.39 75.94 25.27
CA GLU A 201 -14.21 76.61 26.56
C GLU A 201 -13.20 77.76 26.47
N ALA A 202 -12.09 77.53 25.77
CA ALA A 202 -11.08 78.57 25.53
C ALA A 202 -11.65 79.77 24.76
N MET A 203 -12.48 79.54 23.74
CA MET A 203 -13.13 80.61 22.97
C MET A 203 -14.20 81.35 23.76
N GLU A 204 -14.94 80.64 24.63
CA GLU A 204 -15.89 81.24 25.56
C GLU A 204 -15.16 82.16 26.54
N MET A 205 -14.05 81.71 27.14
CA MET A 205 -13.20 82.54 28.01
C MET A 205 -12.66 83.79 27.28
N VAL A 206 -12.28 83.68 26.01
CA VAL A 206 -11.86 84.83 25.19
C VAL A 206 -13.02 85.81 24.99
N ALA A 207 -14.22 85.32 24.73
CA ALA A 207 -15.41 86.15 24.59
C ALA A 207 -15.78 86.87 25.90
N GLU A 208 -15.63 86.19 27.05
CA GLU A 208 -15.86 86.76 28.37
C GLU A 208 -14.88 87.90 28.69
N ARG A 209 -13.58 87.67 28.43
CA ARG A 209 -12.50 88.66 28.62
C ARG A 209 -12.60 89.86 27.66
N THR A 210 -13.37 89.75 26.58
CA THR A 210 -13.56 90.83 25.60
C THR A 210 -14.71 91.75 26.04
N HIS A 211 -14.40 92.85 26.73
CA HIS A 211 -15.43 93.77 27.26
C HIS A 211 -15.87 94.86 26.27
N PHE A 212 -14.92 95.45 25.52
CA PHE A 212 -15.17 96.69 24.76
C PHE A 212 -15.32 96.50 23.24
N ALA A 213 -15.47 95.26 22.75
CA ALA A 213 -15.60 94.94 21.33
C ALA A 213 -16.75 93.93 21.07
N PRO A 214 -18.01 94.40 21.01
CA PRO A 214 -19.20 93.52 20.98
C PRO A 214 -19.25 92.62 19.73
N ARG A 215 -18.79 93.10 18.57
CA ARG A 215 -18.72 92.29 17.34
C ARG A 215 -17.74 91.12 17.47
N LYS A 216 -16.57 91.35 18.07
CA LYS A 216 -15.56 90.30 18.29
C LYS A 216 -16.04 89.30 19.35
N LYS A 217 -16.68 89.79 20.42
CA LYS A 217 -17.31 88.95 21.44
C LYS A 217 -18.37 88.01 20.85
N LYS A 218 -19.27 88.53 20.00
CA LYS A 218 -20.28 87.72 19.31
C LYS A 218 -19.66 86.71 18.34
N ALA A 219 -18.56 87.06 17.66
CA ALA A 219 -17.83 86.14 16.80
C ALA A 219 -17.19 84.98 17.60
N SER A 220 -16.50 85.26 18.70
CA SER A 220 -15.91 84.24 19.58
C SER A 220 -16.97 83.33 20.21
N ARG A 221 -18.15 83.86 20.57
CA ARG A 221 -19.27 83.04 21.05
C ARG A 221 -19.84 82.11 19.98
N LYS A 222 -19.94 82.58 18.73
CA LYS A 222 -20.36 81.74 17.60
C LYS A 222 -19.36 80.63 17.31
N GLU A 223 -18.06 80.94 17.37
CA GLU A 223 -17.01 79.94 17.21
C GLU A 223 -17.04 78.91 18.33
N ALA A 224 -17.22 79.33 19.59
CA ALA A 224 -17.41 78.43 20.72
C ALA A 224 -18.64 77.52 20.55
N LEU A 225 -19.77 78.07 20.09
CA LEU A 225 -21.00 77.32 19.83
C LEU A 225 -20.79 76.21 18.78
N GLU A 226 -20.14 76.53 17.66
CA GLU A 226 -19.85 75.53 16.62
C GLU A 226 -18.91 74.43 17.12
N LEU A 227 -17.91 74.78 17.94
CA LEU A 227 -17.01 73.80 18.56
C LEU A 227 -17.71 72.91 19.59
N TYR A 228 -18.62 73.45 20.39
CA TYR A 228 -19.44 72.62 21.29
C TYR A 228 -20.39 71.70 20.53
N ARG A 229 -20.98 72.16 19.40
CA ARG A 229 -21.79 71.29 18.53
C ARG A 229 -20.97 70.13 17.96
N LEU A 230 -19.73 70.39 17.54
CA LEU A 230 -18.80 69.35 17.11
C LEU A 230 -18.45 68.38 18.26
N ALA A 231 -18.13 68.90 19.45
CA ALA A 231 -17.88 68.06 20.63
C ALA A 231 -19.08 67.18 20.98
N SER A 232 -20.30 67.73 20.94
CA SER A 232 -21.54 66.97 21.16
C SER A 232 -21.78 65.94 20.06
N PHE A 233 -21.46 66.25 18.80
CA PHE A 233 -21.57 65.31 17.68
C PHE A 233 -20.67 64.09 17.86
N TYR A 234 -19.46 64.29 18.40
CA TYR A 234 -18.55 63.20 18.78
C TYR A 234 -18.89 62.53 20.13
N GLY A 235 -19.96 62.96 20.81
CA GLY A 235 -20.52 62.27 21.98
C GLY A 235 -20.17 62.89 23.34
N LYS A 236 -19.60 64.09 23.41
CA LYS A 236 -19.36 64.80 24.68
C LYS A 236 -20.67 65.40 25.19
N GLU A 237 -21.33 64.70 26.11
CA GLU A 237 -22.62 65.10 26.69
C GLU A 237 -22.57 66.45 27.43
N GLU A 238 -21.43 66.79 28.05
CA GLU A 238 -21.20 68.07 28.73
C GLU A 238 -21.32 69.29 27.78
N ALA A 239 -21.19 69.09 26.47
CA ALA A 239 -21.33 70.16 25.49
C ALA A 239 -22.79 70.62 25.29
N LYS A 240 -23.77 69.75 25.52
CA LYS A 240 -25.21 70.05 25.31
C LYS A 240 -25.72 71.25 26.12
N PRO A 241 -25.53 71.32 27.46
CA PRO A 241 -25.95 72.49 28.23
C PRO A 241 -25.21 73.78 27.83
N LYS A 242 -23.96 73.67 27.36
CA LYS A 242 -23.16 74.82 26.88
C LYS A 242 -23.67 75.37 25.55
N ILE A 243 -24.15 74.50 24.67
CA ILE A 243 -24.81 74.90 23.41
C ILE A 243 -26.05 75.73 23.74
N GLU A 244 -26.93 75.21 24.60
CA GLU A 244 -28.17 75.90 25.01
C GLU A 244 -27.87 77.27 25.63
N GLU A 245 -26.91 77.34 26.56
CA GLU A 245 -26.48 78.57 27.22
C GLU A 245 -25.94 79.62 26.23
N LEU A 246 -25.19 79.20 25.22
CA LEU A 246 -24.62 80.11 24.22
C LEU A 246 -25.63 80.56 23.17
N GLU A 247 -26.59 79.71 22.81
CA GLU A 247 -27.68 80.06 21.88
C GLU A 247 -28.55 81.19 22.42
N GLU A 248 -28.79 81.22 23.74
CA GLU A 248 -29.51 82.33 24.39
C GLU A 248 -28.72 83.64 24.43
N LYS A 249 -27.38 83.56 24.41
CA LYS A 249 -26.46 84.70 24.61
C LYS A 249 -25.95 85.36 23.32
N ILE A 250 -26.29 84.84 22.13
CA ILE A 250 -25.79 85.28 20.82
C ILE A 250 -26.83 86.11 20.08
#